data_AF-A0A812TVA9-F1
#
_entry.id   AF-A0A812TVA9-F1
#
_cell.length_a   1.000
_cell.length_b   1.000
_cell.length_c   1.000
_cell.angle_alpha   90.00
_cell.angle_beta   90.00
_cell.angle_gamma   90.00
#
_symmetry.space_group_name_H-M   'P 1'
#
loop_
_entity.id
_entity.type
_entity.pdbx_description
1 polymer ?
#
loop_
_entity_poly.entity_id
_entity_poly.type
_entity_poly.pdbx_seq_one_letter_code
_entity_poly.pdbx_strand_id
1 'polypeptide(L)'
;MARWPDERAQEHKVQSGCTGKRPRTKRVLLRDFGLLEEVDAAVDRANRDLRIRDEELRLYQPKRHKMRIDLARACAAPERQTRLILAPFAMALARDNTSRVVDPIGKGKRKGKGKGKGKKGSKMAGSESKPAHIAWRVDWHFGACGQVLTDRGTAEHEVVGRALERFLNNSWTRGPTRHLLLPYAEQGLEALQVFLQQPLRARTETQSWRSRHEMMVEEAEETPSEGEPPPKRPNEGSFPPPPPPPPPPPPPPKPARVEDAESEESDEPSDEPSDESESESAAEEPEERYEPYARLDLARTLRENLMDKAIVEYPVLHVALPQEVSRFLQPPAG
;
A
#
# COMPACT_ATOMS: atom_id res chain seq x y z
N MET A 1 51.83 -73.24 47.01
CA MET A 1 52.55 -71.96 46.85
C MET A 1 51.74 -71.09 45.89
N ALA A 2 50.99 -70.14 46.43
CA ALA A 2 50.15 -69.24 45.65
C ALA A 2 51.05 -68.18 44.99
N ARG A 3 51.11 -68.17 43.64
CA ARG A 3 51.76 -67.09 42.90
C ARG A 3 50.90 -65.83 43.02
N TRP A 4 51.55 -64.71 43.32
CA TRP A 4 50.88 -63.44 43.60
C TRP A 4 50.26 -62.84 42.32
N PRO A 5 49.15 -62.08 42.43
CA PRO A 5 48.39 -61.58 41.27
C PRO A 5 49.18 -60.67 40.31
N ASP A 6 50.30 -60.08 40.76
CA ASP A 6 51.06 -59.11 39.96
C ASP A 6 51.88 -59.73 38.82
N GLU A 7 52.36 -60.97 38.95
CA GLU A 7 53.16 -61.61 37.90
C GLU A 7 52.33 -61.85 36.62
N ARG A 8 51.06 -62.24 36.75
CA ARG A 8 50.18 -62.44 35.59
C ARG A 8 49.89 -61.14 34.84
N ALA A 9 49.83 -60.02 35.56
CA ALA A 9 49.59 -58.71 34.95
C ALA A 9 50.83 -58.21 34.17
N GLN A 10 52.04 -58.54 34.62
CA GLN A 10 53.28 -58.24 33.90
C GLN A 10 53.47 -59.15 32.68
N GLU A 11 53.23 -60.45 32.81
CA GLU A 11 53.30 -61.39 31.68
C GLU A 11 52.32 -60.99 30.57
N HIS A 12 51.07 -60.63 30.90
CA HIS A 12 50.10 -60.19 29.91
C HIS A 12 50.53 -58.88 29.21
N LYS A 13 51.15 -57.93 29.91
CA LYS A 13 51.64 -56.68 29.29
C LYS A 13 52.77 -56.94 28.30
N VAL A 14 53.67 -57.86 28.61
CA VAL A 14 54.77 -58.27 27.70
C VAL A 14 54.21 -59.03 26.50
N GLN A 15 53.26 -59.94 26.72
CA GLN A 15 52.72 -60.81 25.68
C GLN A 15 51.77 -60.08 24.71
N SER A 16 51.01 -59.09 25.19
CA SER A 16 50.04 -58.34 24.38
C SER A 16 50.57 -57.03 23.79
N GLY A 17 51.80 -56.61 24.12
CA GLY A 17 52.34 -55.30 23.72
C GLY A 17 51.54 -54.10 24.24
N CYS A 18 50.62 -54.32 25.19
CA CYS A 18 49.70 -53.30 25.68
C CYS A 18 50.44 -52.36 26.65
N THR A 19 50.76 -51.16 26.19
CA THR A 19 51.52 -50.15 26.95
C THR A 19 50.74 -49.52 28.13
N GLY A 20 49.50 -49.96 28.39
CA GLY A 20 48.64 -49.42 29.44
C GLY A 20 48.19 -47.97 29.23
N LYS A 21 48.63 -47.32 28.15
CA LYS A 21 48.24 -45.97 27.78
C LYS A 21 47.00 -46.06 26.90
N ARG A 22 45.83 -45.69 27.44
CA ARG A 22 44.62 -45.51 26.64
C ARG A 22 44.92 -44.45 25.56
N PRO A 23 44.60 -44.69 24.28
CA PRO A 23 44.73 -43.65 23.25
C PRO A 23 43.90 -42.46 23.71
N ARG A 24 44.53 -41.27 23.77
CA ARG A 24 43.83 -40.03 24.10
C ARG A 24 42.65 -39.90 23.13
N THR A 25 41.43 -39.94 23.66
CA THR A 25 40.20 -39.75 22.90
C THR A 25 40.35 -38.47 22.09
N LYS A 26 40.33 -38.58 20.75
CA LYS A 26 40.27 -37.40 19.87
C LYS A 26 39.08 -36.57 20.36
N ARG A 27 39.31 -35.29 20.64
CA ARG A 27 38.26 -34.32 21.00
C ARG A 27 37.13 -34.46 19.97
N VAL A 28 36.04 -35.09 20.38
CA VAL A 28 34.77 -35.01 19.65
C VAL A 28 34.40 -33.54 19.69
N LEU A 29 34.41 -32.91 18.52
CA LEU A 29 34.04 -31.51 18.36
C LEU A 29 32.58 -31.37 18.79
N LEU A 30 32.34 -30.80 19.98
CA LEU A 30 31.04 -30.32 20.46
C LEU A 30 30.53 -29.11 19.64
N ARG A 31 30.82 -29.07 18.34
CA ARG A 31 30.73 -27.85 17.51
C ARG A 31 29.46 -27.74 16.66
N ASP A 32 28.51 -28.67 16.81
CA ASP A 32 27.35 -28.71 15.92
C ASP A 32 26.01 -28.42 16.62
N PHE A 33 26.02 -28.04 17.91
CA PHE A 33 24.78 -27.60 18.59
C PHE A 33 24.32 -26.21 18.14
N GLY A 34 25.25 -25.34 17.73
CA GLY A 34 24.90 -24.02 17.17
C GLY A 34 24.17 -24.13 15.83
N LEU A 35 24.51 -25.14 15.01
CA LEU A 35 23.86 -25.36 13.73
C LEU A 35 22.40 -25.79 13.90
N LEU A 36 22.09 -26.65 14.89
CA LEU A 36 20.71 -27.03 15.18
C LEU A 36 19.88 -25.83 15.68
N GLU A 37 20.44 -25.00 16.56
CA GLU A 37 19.76 -23.78 17.03
C GLU A 37 19.53 -22.78 15.88
N GLU A 38 20.48 -22.64 14.96
CA GLU A 38 20.34 -21.79 13.77
C GLU A 38 19.28 -22.32 12.80
N VAL A 39 19.22 -23.63 12.59
CA VAL A 39 18.21 -24.29 11.74
C VAL A 39 16.82 -24.16 12.37
N ASP A 40 16.67 -24.42 13.67
CA ASP A 40 15.40 -24.24 14.38
C ASP A 40 14.96 -22.78 14.34
N ALA A 41 15.87 -21.82 14.55
CA ALA A 41 15.57 -20.40 14.43
C ALA A 41 15.19 -19.96 13.00
N ALA A 42 15.76 -20.61 11.97
CA ALA A 42 15.41 -20.38 10.57
C ALA A 42 14.04 -20.97 10.22
N VAL A 43 13.74 -22.19 10.70
CA VAL A 43 12.43 -22.85 10.54
C VAL A 43 11.33 -22.07 11.27
N ASP A 44 11.59 -21.57 12.48
CA ASP A 44 10.64 -20.73 13.22
C ASP A 44 10.41 -19.38 12.53
N ARG A 45 11.45 -18.77 11.95
CA ARG A 45 11.31 -17.57 11.11
C ARG A 45 10.46 -17.86 9.87
N ALA A 46 10.75 -18.94 9.14
CA ALA A 46 9.98 -19.35 7.97
C ALA A 46 8.52 -19.67 8.32
N ASN A 47 8.27 -20.33 9.44
CA ASN A 47 6.92 -20.64 9.92
C ASN A 47 6.15 -19.40 10.39
N ARG A 48 6.82 -18.41 11.01
CA ARG A 48 6.20 -17.11 11.30
C ARG A 48 5.88 -16.37 10.01
N ASP A 49 6.80 -16.34 9.05
CA ASP A 49 6.57 -15.71 7.76
C ASP A 49 5.45 -16.39 6.98
N LEU A 50 5.36 -17.72 7.06
CA LEU A 50 4.26 -18.49 6.47
C LEU A 50 2.94 -18.23 7.18
N ARG A 51 2.89 -18.19 8.52
CA ARG A 51 1.65 -17.83 9.26
C ARG A 51 1.23 -16.38 9.06
N ILE A 52 2.19 -15.46 8.97
CA ILE A 52 1.93 -14.07 8.61
C ILE A 52 1.38 -14.03 7.18
N ARG A 53 1.99 -14.78 6.24
CA ARG A 53 1.45 -14.95 4.90
C ARG A 53 0.09 -15.63 4.89
N ASP A 54 -0.21 -16.58 5.79
CA ASP A 54 -1.48 -17.31 5.84
C ASP A 54 -2.60 -16.45 6.47
N GLU A 55 -2.28 -15.60 7.44
CA GLU A 55 -3.15 -14.53 7.94
C GLU A 55 -3.30 -13.35 6.96
N GLU A 56 -2.31 -13.13 6.10
CA GLU A 56 -2.39 -12.22 4.94
C GLU A 56 -3.13 -12.85 3.74
N LEU A 57 -3.09 -14.18 3.60
CA LEU A 57 -3.80 -15.02 2.63
C LEU A 57 -5.21 -15.40 3.09
N ARG A 58 -5.62 -14.99 4.31
CA ARG A 58 -7.04 -14.74 4.56
C ARG A 58 -7.46 -13.62 3.62
N LEU A 59 -7.84 -14.04 2.40
CA LEU A 59 -8.08 -13.32 1.15
C LEU A 59 -8.92 -12.04 1.29
N TYR A 60 -9.52 -11.81 2.45
CA TYR A 60 -10.22 -10.61 2.80
C TYR A 60 -9.90 -10.29 4.27
N GLN A 61 -9.07 -9.29 4.54
CA GLN A 61 -9.18 -8.56 5.80
C GLN A 61 -10.34 -7.59 5.63
N PRO A 62 -11.59 -7.92 6.04
CA PRO A 62 -12.76 -7.13 5.67
C PRO A 62 -12.66 -5.72 6.24
N LYS A 63 -11.99 -5.59 7.40
CA LYS A 63 -11.68 -4.31 8.02
C LYS A 63 -10.73 -3.45 7.16
N ARG A 64 -9.65 -4.02 6.63
CA ARG A 64 -8.66 -3.27 5.84
C ARG A 64 -9.22 -2.90 4.48
N HIS A 65 -9.94 -3.81 3.84
CA HIS A 65 -10.68 -3.52 2.61
C HIS A 65 -11.72 -2.41 2.83
N LYS A 66 -12.51 -2.49 3.91
CA LYS A 66 -13.45 -1.42 4.28
C LYS A 66 -12.74 -0.07 4.47
N MET A 67 -11.61 -0.03 5.19
CA MET A 67 -10.84 1.21 5.36
C MET A 67 -10.35 1.79 4.04
N ARG A 68 -9.99 0.97 3.06
CA ARG A 68 -9.58 1.43 1.72
C ARG A 68 -10.77 1.97 0.92
N ILE A 69 -11.94 1.33 1.01
CA ILE A 69 -13.18 1.87 0.43
C ILE A 69 -13.54 3.21 1.07
N ASP A 70 -13.50 3.29 2.40
CA ASP A 70 -13.80 4.53 3.13
C ASP A 70 -12.82 5.65 2.73
N LEU A 71 -11.54 5.33 2.55
CA LEU A 71 -10.53 6.26 2.04
C LEU A 71 -10.84 6.72 0.61
N ALA A 72 -11.14 5.80 -0.31
CA ALA A 72 -11.48 6.13 -1.69
C ALA A 72 -12.74 7.01 -1.77
N ARG A 73 -13.78 6.70 -0.98
CA ARG A 73 -14.99 7.52 -0.85
C ARG A 73 -14.69 8.91 -0.30
N ALA A 74 -13.81 9.01 0.70
CA ALA A 74 -13.40 10.30 1.25
C ALA A 74 -12.66 11.14 0.20
N CYS A 75 -11.77 10.54 -0.60
CA CYS A 75 -11.04 11.22 -1.69
C CYS A 75 -11.99 11.73 -2.78
N ALA A 76 -12.99 10.93 -3.14
CA ALA A 76 -14.02 11.26 -4.14
C ALA A 76 -15.08 12.26 -3.64
N ALA A 77 -15.01 12.72 -2.39
CA ALA A 77 -15.93 13.74 -1.89
C ALA A 77 -15.82 15.03 -2.74
N PRO A 78 -16.93 15.75 -2.99
CA PRO A 78 -16.95 16.92 -3.88
C PRO A 78 -16.02 18.03 -3.40
N GLU A 79 -15.74 18.10 -2.10
CA GLU A 79 -14.83 19.10 -1.57
C GLU A 79 -13.33 18.75 -1.70
N ARG A 80 -13.01 17.52 -2.15
CA ARG A 80 -11.63 17.04 -2.33
C ARG A 80 -11.32 16.73 -3.79
N GLN A 81 -12.26 16.10 -4.50
CA GLN A 81 -12.14 15.71 -5.92
C GLN A 81 -10.79 15.03 -6.24
N THR A 82 -10.25 14.27 -5.28
CA THR A 82 -8.98 13.57 -5.45
C THR A 82 -9.27 12.18 -5.97
N ARG A 83 -8.64 11.82 -7.09
CA ARG A 83 -8.83 10.50 -7.69
C ARG A 83 -7.83 9.52 -7.10
N LEU A 84 -8.33 8.61 -6.26
CA LEU A 84 -7.49 7.58 -5.64
C LEU A 84 -7.56 6.27 -6.44
N ILE A 85 -6.44 5.87 -7.03
CA ILE A 85 -6.25 4.59 -7.70
C ILE A 85 -5.70 3.60 -6.66
N LEU A 86 -6.45 2.55 -6.38
CA LEU A 86 -6.09 1.51 -5.44
C LEU A 86 -5.40 0.35 -6.16
N ALA A 87 -4.16 0.06 -5.79
CA ALA A 87 -3.40 -1.09 -6.25
C ALA A 87 -4.00 -2.42 -5.71
N PRO A 88 -3.81 -3.56 -6.40
CA PRO A 88 -4.19 -4.85 -5.87
C PRO A 88 -3.62 -5.12 -4.48
N PHE A 89 -4.41 -5.72 -3.58
CA PHE A 89 -4.02 -5.93 -2.18
C PHE A 89 -2.75 -6.81 -2.02
N ALA A 90 -2.48 -7.68 -2.99
CA ALA A 90 -1.29 -8.52 -3.01
C ALA A 90 0.01 -7.72 -3.23
N MET A 91 -0.08 -6.50 -3.77
CA MET A 91 1.10 -5.66 -4.04
C MET A 91 1.63 -4.98 -2.77
N ALA A 92 2.95 -4.88 -2.67
CA ALA A 92 3.63 -4.19 -1.56
C ALA A 92 3.13 -2.75 -1.37
N LEU A 93 2.88 -2.03 -2.47
CA LEU A 93 2.35 -0.65 -2.45
C LEU A 93 1.08 -0.51 -1.59
N ALA A 94 0.11 -1.43 -1.75
CA ALA A 94 -1.12 -1.43 -0.96
C ALA A 94 -0.87 -1.87 0.50
N ARG A 95 0.13 -2.72 0.74
CA ARG A 95 0.50 -3.21 2.07
C ARG A 95 1.20 -2.14 2.90
N ASP A 96 1.99 -1.29 2.27
CA ASP A 96 2.71 -0.21 2.94
C ASP A 96 1.84 1.03 3.15
N ASN A 97 0.68 1.11 2.49
CA ASN A 97 -0.24 2.23 2.65
C ASN A 97 -0.82 2.29 4.07
N THR A 98 -0.51 3.40 4.76
CA THR A 98 -1.02 3.72 6.11
C THR A 98 -2.02 4.89 6.12
N SER A 99 -2.40 5.37 4.93
CA SER A 99 -3.41 6.43 4.76
C SER A 99 -4.76 5.98 5.30
N ARG A 100 -5.47 6.87 5.98
CA ARG A 100 -6.76 6.56 6.59
C ARG A 100 -7.62 7.81 6.77
N VAL A 101 -8.93 7.60 6.78
CA VAL A 101 -9.89 8.63 7.23
C VAL A 101 -9.85 8.67 8.76
N VAL A 102 -9.68 9.86 9.31
CA VAL A 102 -9.68 10.14 10.74
C VAL A 102 -10.98 10.83 11.09
N ASP A 103 -11.85 10.10 11.78
CA ASP A 103 -13.07 10.66 12.33
C ASP A 103 -12.73 11.60 13.49
N PRO A 104 -13.37 12.78 13.55
CA PRO A 104 -13.09 13.82 14.54
C PRO A 104 -13.60 13.42 15.92
N ILE A 105 -14.70 12.68 15.94
CA ILE A 105 -15.28 12.09 17.12
C ILE A 105 -14.56 10.77 17.27
N GLY A 106 -13.39 10.82 17.91
CA GLY A 106 -12.62 9.65 18.31
C GLY A 106 -13.45 8.73 19.20
N LYS A 107 -14.40 7.99 18.60
CA LYS A 107 -14.99 6.76 19.14
C LYS A 107 -13.91 5.70 19.02
N GLY A 108 -12.74 5.97 19.60
CA GLY A 108 -11.86 4.94 20.08
C GLY A 108 -12.75 4.10 20.97
N LYS A 109 -13.20 2.97 20.42
CA LYS A 109 -13.76 1.87 21.17
C LYS A 109 -12.66 1.49 22.15
N ARG A 110 -12.57 2.21 23.28
CA ARG A 110 -11.90 1.77 24.49
C ARG A 110 -12.70 0.53 24.90
N LYS A 111 -12.44 -0.60 24.23
CA LYS A 111 -12.75 -1.94 24.72
C LYS A 111 -11.82 -2.28 25.90
N GLY A 112 -11.59 -1.30 26.77
CA GLY A 112 -11.11 -1.54 28.11
C GLY A 112 -12.27 -2.19 28.84
N LYS A 113 -12.33 -3.52 28.78
CA LYS A 113 -13.16 -4.37 29.63
C LYS A 113 -12.61 -4.33 31.07
N GLY A 114 -12.31 -3.15 31.57
CA GLY A 114 -11.92 -2.92 32.95
C GLY A 114 -13.18 -2.61 33.73
N LYS A 115 -13.57 -3.53 34.62
CA LYS A 115 -14.58 -3.32 35.67
C LYS A 115 -14.08 -2.31 36.73
N GLY A 116 -13.61 -1.15 36.30
CA GLY A 116 -13.23 -0.06 37.19
C GLY A 116 -14.44 0.83 37.46
N LYS A 117 -15.09 0.63 38.62
CA LYS A 117 -16.01 1.62 39.21
C LYS A 117 -15.21 2.90 39.46
N GLY A 118 -15.19 3.83 38.51
CA GLY A 118 -14.33 5.00 38.60
C GLY A 118 -14.93 6.22 37.91
N LYS A 119 -15.62 7.03 38.72
CA LYS A 119 -15.81 8.48 38.56
C LYS A 119 -16.64 8.96 37.37
N LYS A 120 -17.96 9.04 37.59
CA LYS A 120 -18.85 10.01 36.92
C LYS A 120 -18.30 11.41 37.20
N GLY A 121 -17.97 12.17 36.17
CA GLY A 121 -17.77 13.61 36.32
C GLY A 121 -16.77 14.19 35.35
N SER A 122 -17.23 14.50 34.14
CA SER A 122 -17.05 15.83 33.57
C SER A 122 -17.79 15.89 32.22
N LYS A 123 -19.00 16.44 32.23
CA LYS A 123 -19.67 16.91 31.01
C LYS A 123 -18.95 18.20 30.59
N MET A 124 -17.82 18.11 29.91
CA MET A 124 -17.24 19.31 29.29
C MET A 124 -18.02 19.62 28.02
N ALA A 125 -18.46 20.87 27.95
CA ALA A 125 -19.37 21.44 26.98
C ALA A 125 -18.74 21.54 25.59
N GLY A 126 -19.55 21.24 24.57
CA GLY A 126 -19.55 21.94 23.28
C GLY A 126 -18.25 22.07 22.50
N SER A 127 -17.35 21.08 22.50
CA SER A 127 -16.25 21.10 21.52
C SER A 127 -16.85 20.94 20.13
N GLU A 128 -16.79 21.99 19.30
CA GLU A 128 -17.09 21.90 17.87
C GLU A 128 -16.42 20.66 17.30
N SER A 129 -17.21 19.73 16.80
CA SER A 129 -16.67 18.53 16.17
C SER A 129 -15.94 18.99 14.93
N LYS A 130 -14.61 18.90 14.95
CA LYS A 130 -13.78 19.09 13.75
C LYS A 130 -14.36 18.24 12.61
N PRO A 131 -14.22 18.60 11.33
CA PRO A 131 -14.64 17.71 10.25
C PRO A 131 -13.74 16.46 10.17
N ALA A 132 -14.26 15.38 9.61
CA ALA A 132 -13.44 14.20 9.29
C ALA A 132 -12.40 14.58 8.23
N HIS A 133 -11.17 14.14 8.43
CA HIS A 133 -10.06 14.45 7.53
C HIS A 133 -9.27 13.19 7.16
N ILE A 134 -8.56 13.26 6.04
CA ILE A 134 -7.64 12.20 5.65
C ILE A 134 -6.28 12.45 6.29
N ALA A 135 -5.73 11.42 6.93
CA ALA A 135 -4.34 11.37 7.37
C ALA A 135 -3.57 10.51 6.36
N TRP A 136 -2.75 11.16 5.54
CA TRP A 136 -2.01 10.58 4.44
C TRP A 136 -0.71 9.92 4.90
N ARG A 137 -0.36 8.80 4.28
CA ARG A 137 1.04 8.40 4.11
C ARG A 137 1.60 9.22 2.94
N VAL A 138 2.79 9.77 3.04
CA VAL A 138 3.43 10.54 1.96
C VAL A 138 4.88 10.10 1.84
N ASP A 139 5.29 9.71 0.63
CA ASP A 139 6.71 9.46 0.36
C ASP A 139 7.36 10.72 -0.24
N TRP A 140 8.42 11.20 0.42
CA TRP A 140 9.19 12.37 0.02
C TRP A 140 10.52 11.92 -0.59
N HIS A 141 10.69 12.16 -1.88
CA HIS A 141 11.85 11.75 -2.67
C HIS A 141 12.80 12.95 -2.84
N PHE A 142 14.06 12.76 -2.46
CA PHE A 142 15.12 13.76 -2.56
C PHE A 142 16.18 13.27 -3.54
N GLY A 143 16.03 13.67 -4.82
CA GLY A 143 16.80 13.16 -5.96
C GLY A 143 18.33 13.27 -5.77
N ALA A 144 18.83 14.46 -5.43
CA ALA A 144 20.26 14.73 -5.26
C ALA A 144 20.92 13.90 -4.16
N CYS A 145 20.15 13.46 -3.15
CA CYS A 145 20.65 12.67 -2.02
C CYS A 145 20.33 11.17 -2.15
N GLY A 146 19.51 10.78 -3.13
CA GLY A 146 18.98 9.42 -3.26
C GLY A 146 18.16 8.95 -2.05
N GLN A 147 17.61 9.89 -1.27
CA GLN A 147 16.88 9.59 -0.03
C GLN A 147 15.37 9.58 -0.27
N VAL A 148 14.69 8.64 0.39
CA VAL A 148 13.22 8.58 0.43
C VAL A 148 12.78 8.58 1.88
N LEU A 149 12.02 9.60 2.28
CA LEU A 149 11.48 9.74 3.63
C LEU A 149 9.97 9.53 3.61
N THR A 150 9.47 8.58 4.39
CA THR A 150 8.03 8.29 4.49
C THR A 150 7.41 8.98 5.69
N ASP A 151 6.57 9.98 5.46
CA ASP A 151 5.70 10.57 6.47
C ASP A 151 4.42 9.72 6.64
N ARG A 152 4.03 9.44 7.89
CA ARG A 152 2.86 8.61 8.19
C ARG A 152 1.88 9.39 9.05
N GLY A 153 0.80 9.83 8.42
CA GLY A 153 -0.28 10.56 9.09
C GLY A 153 -0.21 12.07 8.89
N THR A 154 0.40 12.55 7.80
CA THR A 154 0.32 13.93 7.34
C THR A 154 -1.15 14.29 7.16
N ALA A 155 -1.65 15.27 7.89
CA ALA A 155 -3.05 15.64 7.79
C ALA A 155 -3.29 16.35 6.45
N GLU A 156 -4.42 16.12 5.79
CA GLU A 156 -4.68 16.76 4.48
C GLU A 156 -4.77 18.29 4.54
N HIS A 157 -5.08 18.87 5.71
CA HIS A 157 -5.09 20.31 5.94
C HIS A 157 -3.70 20.87 6.32
N GLU A 158 -2.68 20.03 6.38
CA GLU A 158 -1.31 20.46 6.62
C GLU A 158 -0.75 21.16 5.38
N VAL A 159 -0.11 22.31 5.57
CA VAL A 159 0.56 23.08 4.51
C VAL A 159 1.80 22.31 4.05
N VAL A 160 1.95 22.12 2.74
CA VAL A 160 3.03 21.28 2.15
C VAL A 160 4.41 21.81 2.55
N GLY A 161 4.63 23.12 2.49
CA GLY A 161 5.89 23.75 2.91
C GLY A 161 6.23 23.48 4.38
N ARG A 162 5.24 23.55 5.28
CA ARG A 162 5.45 23.24 6.70
C ARG A 162 5.77 21.76 6.94
N ALA A 163 5.12 20.87 6.20
CA ALA A 163 5.42 19.44 6.28
C ALA A 163 6.87 19.15 5.85
N LEU A 164 7.32 19.79 4.75
CA LEU A 164 8.69 19.67 4.23
C LEU A 164 9.72 20.27 5.19
N GLU A 165 9.42 21.43 5.76
CA GLU A 165 10.28 22.14 6.71
C GLU A 165 10.65 21.27 7.92
N ARG A 166 9.77 20.33 8.33
CA ARG A 166 10.08 19.38 9.42
C ARG A 166 11.32 18.56 9.16
N PHE A 167 11.54 18.15 7.91
CA PHE A 167 12.70 17.36 7.52
C PHE A 167 13.97 18.20 7.46
N LEU A 168 13.87 19.44 6.96
CA LEU A 168 15.00 20.36 6.82
C LEU A 168 15.48 20.88 8.19
N ASN A 169 14.55 21.18 9.10
CA ASN A 169 14.82 21.71 10.44
C ASN A 169 15.00 20.65 11.51
N ASN A 170 15.06 19.37 11.13
CA ASN A 170 15.29 18.26 12.06
C ASN A 170 14.23 18.12 13.16
N SER A 171 13.00 18.62 12.92
CA SER A 171 11.88 18.53 13.86
C SER A 171 11.00 17.30 13.62
N TRP A 172 11.40 16.44 12.69
CA TRP A 172 10.71 15.18 12.43
C TRP A 172 10.89 14.18 13.58
N THR A 173 9.80 13.57 14.03
CA THR A 173 9.76 12.74 15.24
C THR A 173 10.48 11.40 15.10
N ARG A 174 10.83 10.98 13.88
CA ARG A 174 11.44 9.66 13.61
C ARG A 174 12.97 9.66 13.59
N GLY A 175 13.59 10.81 13.86
CA GLY A 175 15.04 10.91 13.99
C GLY A 175 15.62 12.07 13.20
N PRO A 176 16.94 12.30 13.34
CA PRO A 176 17.57 13.41 12.69
C PRO A 176 17.67 13.18 11.17
N THR A 177 17.12 14.09 10.37
CA THR A 177 17.10 14.00 8.91
C THR A 177 17.99 15.03 8.22
N ARG A 178 18.33 16.13 8.90
CA ARG A 178 18.99 17.27 8.25
C ARG A 178 20.31 16.91 7.58
N HIS A 179 21.13 16.07 8.21
CA HIS A 179 22.43 15.63 7.65
C HIS A 179 22.29 14.78 6.38
N LEU A 180 21.15 14.09 6.20
CA LEU A 180 20.86 13.32 4.98
C LEU A 180 20.38 14.22 3.83
N LEU A 181 19.91 15.43 4.16
CA LEU A 181 19.29 16.38 3.23
C LEU A 181 20.07 17.69 3.13
N LEU A 182 21.38 17.67 3.41
CA LEU A 182 22.20 18.88 3.50
C LEU A 182 22.08 19.79 2.24
N PRO A 183 22.15 19.28 1.00
CA PRO A 183 22.00 20.11 -0.20
C PRO A 183 20.66 20.85 -0.28
N TYR A 184 19.58 20.24 0.24
CA TYR A 184 18.25 20.84 0.26
C TYR A 184 18.10 21.85 1.41
N ALA A 185 18.66 21.52 2.58
CA ALA A 185 18.63 22.39 3.75
C ALA A 185 19.47 23.67 3.55
N GLU A 186 20.57 23.61 2.80
CA GLU A 186 21.42 24.77 2.49
C GLU A 186 20.75 25.75 1.53
N GLN A 187 19.89 25.26 0.63
CA GLN A 187 19.20 26.10 -0.36
C GLN A 187 18.01 26.89 0.23
N GLY A 188 17.50 26.47 1.39
CA GLY A 188 16.30 27.08 2.00
C GLY A 188 15.00 26.57 1.37
N LEU A 189 13.90 26.68 2.11
CA LEU A 189 12.59 26.15 1.69
C LEU A 189 12.04 26.87 0.44
N GLU A 190 12.33 28.17 0.34
CA GLU A 190 11.88 29.10 -0.69
C GLU A 190 12.46 28.81 -2.07
N ALA A 191 13.64 28.21 -2.15
CA ALA A 191 14.28 27.85 -3.40
C ALA A 191 13.83 26.48 -3.93
N LEU A 192 13.20 25.65 -3.08
CA LEU A 192 12.79 24.30 -3.42
C LEU A 192 11.45 24.32 -4.18
N GLN A 193 11.31 23.36 -5.08
CA GLN A 193 10.03 23.07 -5.73
C GLN A 193 9.63 21.64 -5.42
N VAL A 194 8.32 21.40 -5.27
CA VAL A 194 7.77 20.08 -4.99
C VAL A 194 6.86 19.66 -6.13
N PHE A 195 7.02 18.42 -6.55
CA PHE A 195 6.31 17.82 -7.67
C PHE A 195 5.59 16.55 -7.21
N LEU A 196 4.31 16.41 -7.54
CA LEU A 196 3.54 15.19 -7.34
C LEU A 196 3.72 14.26 -8.53
N GLN A 197 4.12 13.01 -8.30
CA GLN A 197 4.19 12.00 -9.35
C GLN A 197 2.78 11.61 -9.81
N GLN A 198 2.48 11.78 -11.11
CA GLN A 198 1.21 11.37 -11.71
C GLN A 198 1.38 10.05 -12.48
N PRO A 199 0.60 9.00 -12.16
CA PRO A 199 0.74 7.71 -12.82
C PRO A 199 0.26 7.78 -14.27
N LEU A 200 0.86 6.99 -15.16
CA LEU A 200 0.41 6.87 -16.55
C LEU A 200 -1.07 6.48 -16.67
N ARG A 201 -1.54 5.56 -15.82
CA ARG A 201 -2.94 5.14 -15.82
C ARG A 201 -3.92 6.20 -15.32
N ALA A 202 -3.43 7.23 -14.63
CA ALA A 202 -4.28 8.38 -14.38
C ALA A 202 -4.70 9.09 -15.67
N ARG A 203 -3.88 8.98 -16.72
CA ARG A 203 -3.95 9.88 -17.88
C ARG A 203 -5.22 9.71 -18.70
N THR A 204 -5.66 8.49 -18.96
CA THR A 204 -6.77 8.20 -19.88
C THR A 204 -8.16 8.49 -19.30
N GLU A 205 -8.36 8.31 -17.99
CA GLU A 205 -9.71 8.47 -17.41
C GLU A 205 -10.06 9.92 -17.10
N THR A 206 -9.08 10.83 -16.95
CA THR A 206 -9.38 12.23 -16.52
C THR A 206 -10.20 12.98 -17.57
N GLN A 207 -9.91 12.75 -18.86
CA GLN A 207 -10.68 13.31 -19.97
C GLN A 207 -12.10 12.70 -19.98
N SER A 208 -12.21 11.38 -19.91
CA SER A 208 -13.51 10.69 -19.87
C SER A 208 -14.39 11.14 -18.70
N TRP A 209 -13.81 11.38 -17.53
CA TRP A 209 -14.57 11.77 -16.34
C TRP A 209 -15.05 13.23 -16.39
N ARG A 210 -14.22 14.16 -16.90
CA ARG A 210 -14.63 15.55 -17.12
C ARG A 210 -15.78 15.61 -18.12
N SER A 211 -15.65 14.94 -19.26
CA SER A 211 -16.73 14.86 -20.26
C SER A 211 -18.00 14.26 -19.66
N ARG A 212 -17.90 13.21 -18.84
CA ARG A 212 -19.07 12.59 -18.22
C ARG A 212 -19.73 13.47 -17.16
N HIS A 213 -18.94 14.21 -16.39
CA HIS A 213 -19.47 15.17 -15.41
C HIS A 213 -20.12 16.37 -16.11
N GLU A 214 -19.50 16.88 -17.18
CA GLU A 214 -20.04 17.96 -18.00
C GLU A 214 -21.37 17.54 -18.63
N MET A 215 -21.44 16.33 -19.21
CA MET A 215 -22.70 15.76 -19.71
C MET A 215 -23.77 15.60 -18.61
N MET A 216 -23.41 15.17 -17.40
CA MET A 216 -24.38 15.04 -16.30
C MET A 216 -24.87 16.39 -15.77
N VAL A 217 -24.04 17.43 -15.82
CA VAL A 217 -24.45 18.79 -15.42
C VAL A 217 -25.36 19.39 -16.48
N GLU A 218 -25.04 19.23 -17.76
CA GLU A 218 -25.92 19.66 -18.87
C GLU A 218 -27.29 18.97 -18.81
N GLU A 219 -27.34 17.64 -18.58
CA GLU A 219 -28.60 16.90 -18.44
C GLU A 219 -29.43 17.37 -17.23
N ALA A 220 -28.78 17.79 -16.14
CA ALA A 220 -29.47 18.32 -14.97
C ALA A 220 -30.05 19.72 -15.21
N GLU A 221 -29.38 20.57 -16.00
CA GLU A 221 -29.87 21.90 -16.36
C GLU A 221 -30.97 21.87 -17.44
N GLU A 222 -31.03 20.81 -18.26
CA GLU A 222 -32.09 20.63 -19.27
C GLU A 222 -33.42 20.09 -18.73
N THR A 223 -33.52 19.74 -17.43
CA THR A 223 -34.84 19.39 -16.87
C THR A 223 -35.73 20.64 -16.77
N PRO A 224 -36.81 20.75 -17.57
CA PRO A 224 -37.67 21.92 -17.54
C PRO A 224 -38.30 22.04 -16.16
N SER A 225 -38.13 23.21 -15.56
CA SER A 225 -38.81 23.65 -14.36
C SER A 225 -40.33 23.82 -14.62
N GLU A 226 -41.04 22.73 -14.91
CA GLU A 226 -42.50 22.69 -14.90
C GLU A 226 -42.96 21.91 -13.67
N GLY A 227 -42.97 22.61 -12.55
CA GLY A 227 -44.20 22.96 -11.82
C GLY A 227 -45.28 21.92 -11.51
N GLU A 228 -45.08 20.61 -11.68
CA GLU A 228 -46.05 19.61 -11.19
C GLU A 228 -45.59 18.99 -9.86
N PRO A 229 -46.35 19.19 -8.77
CA PRO A 229 -46.06 18.53 -7.51
C PRO A 229 -46.15 17.01 -7.69
N PRO A 230 -45.17 16.23 -7.18
CA PRO A 230 -45.18 14.79 -7.36
C PRO A 230 -46.48 14.21 -6.79
N PRO A 231 -47.18 13.33 -7.53
CA PRO A 231 -48.41 12.72 -7.07
C PRO A 231 -48.15 12.04 -5.72
N LYS A 232 -48.98 12.36 -4.72
CA LYS A 232 -48.92 11.80 -3.38
C LYS A 232 -48.81 10.28 -3.49
N ARG A 233 -47.65 9.74 -3.08
CA ARG A 233 -47.42 8.30 -3.06
C ARG A 233 -48.57 7.63 -2.31
N PRO A 234 -49.25 6.64 -2.91
CA PRO A 234 -50.27 5.88 -2.21
C PRO A 234 -49.64 5.22 -1.00
N ASN A 235 -50.33 5.35 0.12
CA ASN A 235 -49.99 4.85 1.44
C ASN A 235 -49.49 3.39 1.35
N GLU A 236 -48.23 3.13 1.71
CA GLU A 236 -47.55 1.81 1.70
C GLU A 236 -48.08 0.89 2.81
N GLY A 237 -49.40 0.76 2.90
CA GLY A 237 -50.06 -0.22 3.75
C GLY A 237 -50.16 -1.55 3.00
N SER A 238 -49.46 -2.56 3.51
CA SER A 238 -49.62 -3.98 3.15
C SER A 238 -48.91 -4.46 1.89
N PHE A 239 -47.57 -4.39 1.87
CA PHE A 239 -46.81 -5.37 1.09
C PHE A 239 -46.83 -6.72 1.82
N PRO A 240 -47.28 -7.81 1.18
CA PRO A 240 -47.18 -9.14 1.76
C PRO A 240 -45.71 -9.49 2.03
N PRO A 241 -45.42 -10.31 3.06
CA PRO A 241 -44.06 -10.73 3.35
C PRO A 241 -43.44 -11.39 2.11
N PRO A 242 -42.17 -11.09 1.79
CA PRO A 242 -41.51 -11.70 0.64
C PRO A 242 -41.52 -13.22 0.78
N PRO A 243 -41.72 -13.97 -0.32
CA PRO A 243 -41.69 -15.42 -0.29
C PRO A 243 -40.33 -15.92 0.23
N PRO A 244 -40.28 -17.09 0.89
CA PRO A 244 -39.04 -17.69 1.33
C PRO A 244 -38.11 -17.91 0.11
N PRO A 245 -36.79 -17.70 0.27
CA PRO A 245 -35.85 -17.91 -0.81
C PRO A 245 -35.88 -19.38 -1.27
N PRO A 246 -35.76 -19.65 -2.59
CA PRO A 246 -35.70 -21.01 -3.09
C PRO A 246 -34.49 -21.76 -2.51
N PRO A 247 -34.58 -23.10 -2.37
CA PRO A 247 -33.45 -23.91 -1.92
C PRO A 247 -32.26 -23.74 -2.88
N PRO A 248 -31.02 -23.75 -2.36
CA PRO A 248 -29.83 -23.63 -3.20
C PRO A 248 -29.78 -24.79 -4.22
N PRO A 249 -29.38 -24.52 -5.48
CA PRO A 249 -29.20 -25.57 -6.47
C PRO A 249 -28.14 -26.58 -6.00
N PRO A 250 -28.27 -27.86 -6.39
CA PRO A 250 -27.27 -28.87 -6.07
C PRO A 250 -25.89 -28.46 -6.62
N PRO A 251 -24.80 -28.80 -5.91
CA PRO A 251 -23.46 -28.49 -6.39
C PRO A 251 -23.22 -29.16 -7.75
N PRO A 252 -22.56 -28.48 -8.69
CA PRO A 252 -22.22 -29.08 -9.98
C PRO A 252 -21.35 -30.33 -9.76
N PRO A 253 -21.52 -31.38 -10.59
CA PRO A 253 -20.67 -32.56 -10.52
C PRO A 253 -19.21 -32.16 -10.69
N LYS A 254 -18.34 -32.73 -9.84
CA LYS A 254 -16.89 -32.50 -9.91
C LYS A 254 -16.41 -32.80 -11.33
N PRO A 255 -15.68 -31.89 -12.00
CA PRO A 255 -15.12 -32.18 -13.31
C PRO A 255 -14.20 -33.38 -13.19
N ALA A 256 -14.42 -34.37 -14.05
CA ALA A 256 -13.50 -35.49 -14.22
C ALA A 256 -12.13 -34.93 -14.62
N ARG A 257 -11.10 -35.45 -13.98
CA ARG A 257 -9.70 -35.14 -14.22
C ARG A 257 -9.37 -35.46 -15.67
N VAL A 258 -9.32 -34.42 -16.51
CA VAL A 258 -8.82 -34.51 -17.88
C VAL A 258 -7.30 -34.58 -17.76
N GLU A 259 -6.72 -35.69 -18.22
CA GLU A 259 -5.28 -35.85 -18.33
C GLU A 259 -4.75 -34.95 -19.45
N ASP A 260 -3.60 -34.34 -19.19
CA ASP A 260 -2.89 -33.41 -20.05
C ASP A 260 -2.64 -34.03 -21.43
N ALA A 261 -3.26 -33.47 -22.46
CA ALA A 261 -2.90 -33.70 -23.85
C ALA A 261 -1.96 -32.57 -24.28
N GLU A 262 -0.69 -32.92 -24.47
CA GLU A 262 0.30 -32.11 -25.17
C GLU A 262 -0.23 -31.83 -26.59
N SER A 263 -0.40 -30.55 -26.94
CA SER A 263 -0.74 -30.13 -28.29
C SER A 263 0.41 -29.30 -28.86
N GLU A 264 1.04 -29.89 -29.86
CA GLU A 264 2.14 -29.40 -30.67
C GLU A 264 1.75 -28.17 -31.52
N GLU A 265 2.78 -27.37 -31.80
CA GLU A 265 2.99 -26.39 -32.88
C GLU A 265 2.01 -26.38 -34.05
N SER A 266 1.66 -25.16 -34.51
CA SER A 266 1.29 -24.88 -35.91
C SER A 266 1.58 -23.41 -36.23
N ASP A 267 2.77 -23.16 -36.78
CA ASP A 267 3.12 -21.93 -37.51
C ASP A 267 2.50 -21.99 -38.92
N GLU A 268 1.63 -21.04 -39.26
CA GLU A 268 1.26 -20.75 -40.66
C GLU A 268 1.36 -19.23 -40.92
N PRO A 269 2.23 -18.77 -41.83
CA PRO A 269 2.20 -17.42 -42.35
C PRO A 269 1.21 -17.35 -43.53
N SER A 270 0.14 -16.58 -43.36
CA SER A 270 -0.79 -16.21 -44.44
C SER A 270 -0.43 -14.83 -44.98
N ASP A 271 0.24 -14.82 -46.14
CA ASP A 271 0.37 -13.66 -47.01
C ASP A 271 -0.97 -13.37 -47.70
N GLU A 272 -1.62 -12.26 -47.37
CA GLU A 272 -2.63 -11.64 -48.25
C GLU A 272 -2.29 -10.17 -48.51
N PRO A 273 -2.22 -9.74 -49.78
CA PRO A 273 -1.96 -8.37 -50.15
C PRO A 273 -3.23 -7.53 -50.30
N SER A 274 -3.04 -6.23 -50.06
CA SER A 274 -3.71 -5.09 -50.70
C SER A 274 -5.22 -4.92 -50.52
N ASP A 275 -5.59 -3.88 -49.76
CA ASP A 275 -6.60 -2.94 -50.27
C ASP A 275 -6.18 -1.50 -49.94
N GLU A 276 -5.99 -0.72 -50.99
CA GLU A 276 -5.70 0.71 -50.95
C GLU A 276 -7.05 1.44 -50.90
N SER A 277 -7.48 1.85 -49.70
CA SER A 277 -8.69 2.66 -49.55
C SER A 277 -8.47 3.84 -48.61
N GLU A 278 -8.37 4.99 -49.28
CA GLU A 278 -8.91 6.29 -48.88
C GLU A 278 -8.34 6.90 -47.59
N SER A 279 -7.39 7.81 -47.85
CA SER A 279 -6.92 8.85 -46.95
C SER A 279 -8.07 9.79 -46.54
N GLU A 280 -8.87 9.36 -45.57
CA GLU A 280 -9.58 10.30 -44.71
C GLU A 280 -8.51 11.04 -43.90
N SER A 281 -8.45 12.36 -44.09
CA SER A 281 -7.64 13.27 -43.30
C SER A 281 -8.10 13.18 -41.84
N ALA A 282 -7.57 12.21 -41.11
CA ALA A 282 -7.62 12.14 -39.68
C ALA A 282 -7.01 13.45 -39.19
N ALA A 283 -7.87 14.36 -38.75
CA ALA A 283 -7.46 15.51 -38.00
C ALA A 283 -6.63 14.95 -36.84
N GLU A 284 -5.31 15.20 -36.88
CA GLU A 284 -4.40 14.86 -35.80
C GLU A 284 -4.92 15.61 -34.57
N GLU A 285 -5.76 14.93 -33.78
CA GLU A 285 -6.15 15.35 -32.46
C GLU A 285 -4.85 15.73 -31.75
N PRO A 286 -4.71 16.98 -31.27
CA PRO A 286 -3.45 17.45 -30.72
C PRO A 286 -3.04 16.47 -29.62
N GLU A 287 -1.92 15.77 -29.81
CA GLU A 287 -1.36 14.91 -28.78
C GLU A 287 -1.07 15.79 -27.57
N GLU A 288 -2.02 15.85 -26.63
CA GLU A 288 -1.88 16.59 -25.39
C GLU A 288 -0.64 16.05 -24.68
N ARG A 289 0.44 16.84 -24.70
CA ARG A 289 1.72 16.43 -24.10
C ARG A 289 1.54 16.29 -22.60
N TYR A 290 1.51 15.04 -22.15
CA TYR A 290 1.27 14.71 -20.75
C TYR A 290 2.49 15.01 -19.87
N GLU A 291 2.28 15.81 -18.83
CA GLU A 291 3.28 16.06 -17.81
C GLU A 291 3.28 14.91 -16.77
N PRO A 292 4.37 14.15 -16.59
CA PRO A 292 4.45 13.05 -15.63
C PRO A 292 4.41 13.53 -14.17
N TYR A 293 4.60 14.82 -13.95
CA TYR A 293 4.70 15.42 -12.63
C TYR A 293 3.85 16.69 -12.57
N ALA A 294 3.06 16.84 -11.52
CA ALA A 294 2.30 18.06 -11.27
C ALA A 294 3.01 18.91 -10.21
N ARG A 295 3.39 20.14 -10.54
CA ARG A 295 3.98 21.07 -9.58
C ARG A 295 2.98 21.38 -8.45
N LEU A 296 3.48 21.42 -7.22
CA LEU A 296 2.71 21.76 -6.02
C LEU A 296 3.08 23.16 -5.51
N ASP A 297 2.10 23.82 -4.90
CA ASP A 297 2.27 25.10 -4.21
C ASP A 297 2.57 24.84 -2.73
N LEU A 298 3.75 25.28 -2.27
CA LEU A 298 4.21 25.09 -0.89
C LEU A 298 3.37 25.85 0.14
N ALA A 299 2.70 26.93 -0.27
CA ALA A 299 1.85 27.73 0.62
C ALA A 299 0.46 27.12 0.85
N ARG A 300 0.05 26.19 -0.03
CA ARG A 300 -1.26 25.53 0.04
C ARG A 300 -1.22 24.27 0.89
N THR A 301 -2.39 23.88 1.36
CA THR A 301 -2.60 22.61 2.06
C THR A 301 -2.41 21.43 1.11
N LEU A 302 -2.14 20.26 1.67
CA LEU A 302 -2.05 19.02 0.89
C LEU A 302 -3.37 18.74 0.17
N ARG A 303 -4.53 18.98 0.80
CA ARG A 303 -5.86 18.83 0.21
C ARG A 303 -6.02 19.67 -1.06
N GLU A 304 -5.75 20.97 -0.98
CA GLU A 304 -5.86 21.88 -2.14
C GLU A 304 -4.91 21.48 -3.26
N ASN A 305 -3.70 21.06 -2.92
CA ASN A 305 -2.71 20.61 -3.89
C ASN A 305 -3.07 19.30 -4.58
N LEU A 306 -3.88 18.44 -3.94
CA LEU A 306 -4.29 17.13 -4.47
C LEU A 306 -5.69 17.17 -5.13
N MET A 307 -6.35 18.32 -5.13
CA MET A 307 -7.64 18.52 -5.81
C MET A 307 -7.47 18.31 -7.31
N ASP A 308 -8.39 17.56 -7.92
CA ASP A 308 -8.40 17.16 -9.33
C ASP A 308 -7.16 16.37 -9.80
N LYS A 309 -6.35 15.88 -8.86
CA LYS A 309 -5.18 15.06 -9.16
C LYS A 309 -5.45 13.59 -8.85
N ALA A 310 -4.77 12.74 -9.62
CA ALA A 310 -4.82 11.31 -9.43
C ALA A 310 -3.60 10.81 -8.64
N ILE A 311 -3.85 9.88 -7.73
CA ILE A 311 -2.88 9.34 -6.77
C ILE A 311 -2.98 7.82 -6.77
N VAL A 312 -1.84 7.12 -6.78
CA VAL A 312 -1.82 5.65 -6.61
C VAL A 312 -1.51 5.31 -5.17
N GLU A 313 -2.49 4.78 -4.44
CA GLU A 313 -2.44 4.45 -3.00
C GLU A 313 -2.19 5.64 -2.05
N TYR A 314 -1.12 6.39 -2.27
CA TYR A 314 -0.67 7.53 -1.48
C TYR A 314 0.18 8.50 -2.32
N PRO A 315 0.26 9.79 -1.94
CA PRO A 315 1.09 10.77 -2.65
C PRO A 315 2.58 10.39 -2.62
N VAL A 316 3.22 10.48 -3.79
CA VAL A 316 4.69 10.42 -3.94
C VAL A 316 5.14 11.80 -4.42
N LEU A 317 5.89 12.49 -3.56
CA LEU A 317 6.32 13.86 -3.75
C LEU A 317 7.83 13.91 -4.00
N HIS A 318 8.24 14.54 -5.09
CA HIS A 318 9.63 14.80 -5.41
C HIS A 318 10.00 16.22 -5.03
N VAL A 319 11.04 16.36 -4.21
CA VAL A 319 11.62 17.66 -3.85
C VAL A 319 12.79 17.92 -4.80
N ALA A 320 12.73 19.02 -5.52
CA ALA A 320 13.70 19.39 -6.54
C ALA A 320 14.47 20.65 -6.11
N LEU A 321 15.79 20.58 -6.25
CA LEU A 321 16.66 21.76 -6.24
C LEU A 321 16.43 22.59 -7.53
N PRO A 322 16.77 23.90 -7.55
CA PRO A 322 16.61 24.73 -8.75
C PRO A 322 17.20 24.11 -10.04
N GLN A 323 18.36 23.46 -9.94
CA GLN A 323 19.02 22.77 -11.05
C GLN A 323 18.34 21.46 -11.49
N GLU A 324 17.46 20.88 -10.67
CA GLU A 324 16.74 19.64 -10.96
C GLU A 324 15.36 19.91 -11.61
N VAL A 325 14.84 21.14 -11.50
CA VAL A 325 13.48 21.52 -11.95
C VAL A 325 13.24 21.17 -13.42
N SER A 326 14.22 21.38 -14.29
CA SER A 326 14.09 21.09 -15.73
C SER A 326 13.77 19.63 -16.02
N ARG A 327 14.22 18.68 -15.17
CA ARG A 327 13.95 17.24 -15.34
C ARG A 327 12.49 16.88 -15.09
N PHE A 328 11.78 17.66 -14.27
CA PHE A 328 10.37 17.42 -13.94
C PHE A 328 9.42 18.11 -14.92
N LEU A 329 9.90 19.16 -15.60
CA LEU A 329 9.13 19.90 -16.61
C LEU A 329 9.31 19.34 -18.02
N GLN A 330 10.33 18.53 -18.26
CA GLN A 330 10.52 17.90 -19.56
C GLN A 330 9.51 16.76 -19.77
N PRO A 331 8.86 16.70 -20.94
CA PRO A 331 8.08 15.53 -21.31
C PRO A 331 9.00 14.29 -21.32
N PRO A 332 8.49 13.11 -20.97
CA PRO A 332 9.27 11.88 -21.07
C PRO A 332 9.75 11.71 -22.52
N ALA A 333 11.05 11.48 -22.71
CA ALA A 333 11.56 11.08 -24.02
C ALA A 333 10.88 9.76 -24.40
N GLY A 334 10.11 9.79 -25.49
CA GLY A 334 9.35 8.65 -26.02
C GLY A 334 10.23 7.54 -26.54
#